data_AF-A0A9D1UR47-F1
#
_entry.id   AF-A0A9D1UR47-F1
#
_cell.length_a   1.000
_cell.length_b   1.000
_cell.length_c   1.000
_cell.angle_alpha   90.00
_cell.angle_beta   90.00
_cell.angle_gamma   90.00
#
_symmetry.space_group_name_H-M   'P 1'
#
loop_
_entity.id
_entity.type
_entity.pdbx_description
1 polymer ?
#
loop_
_entity_poly.entity_id
_entity_poly.type
_entity_poly.pdbx_seq_one_letter_code
_entity_poly.pdbx_strand_id
1 'polypeptide(L)' 'MMLASVLQAMGLFVATNIDDVIVLSLFFARGVGQRGTTARILAGQYLGFVGILGAAVLVTLGAGAFLPSAAIPYFGL' A
#
# COMPACT_ATOMS: atom_id res chain seq x y z
N MET A 1 18.36 -9.96 -18.67
CA MET A 1 18.03 -8.54 -18.40
C MET A 1 16.57 -8.40 -18.01
N MET A 2 15.60 -8.54 -18.93
CA MET A 2 14.18 -8.30 -18.64
C MET A 2 13.56 -9.22 -17.57
N LEU A 3 13.81 -10.55 -17.64
CA LEU A 3 13.31 -11.51 -16.64
C LEU A 3 13.85 -11.23 -15.23
N ALA A 4 15.13 -10.82 -15.13
CA ALA A 4 15.76 -10.47 -13.86
C ALA A 4 15.14 -9.20 -13.27
N SER A 5 14.89 -8.17 -14.09
CA SER A 5 14.21 -6.95 -13.65
C SER A 5 12.77 -7.21 -13.21
N VAL A 6 12.05 -8.09 -13.89
CA VAL A 6 10.68 -8.50 -13.49
C VAL A 6 10.72 -9.24 -12.15
N LEU A 7 11.62 -10.22 -11.99
CA LEU A 7 11.80 -10.93 -10.72
C LEU A 7 12.18 -9.99 -9.58
N GLN A 8 13.05 -9.02 -9.83
CA GLN A 8 13.46 -8.03 -8.83
C GLN A 8 12.30 -7.10 -8.46
N ALA A 9 11.52 -6.64 -9.44
CA ALA A 9 10.33 -5.83 -9.19
C ALA A 9 9.27 -6.60 -8.40
N MET A 10 9.03 -7.87 -8.75
CA MET A 10 8.13 -8.75 -7.99
C MET A 10 8.64 -8.95 -6.55
N GLY A 11 9.94 -9.20 -6.38
CA GLY A 11 10.56 -9.36 -5.05
C GLY A 11 10.43 -8.10 -4.20
N LEU A 12 10.71 -6.93 -4.76
CA LEU A 12 10.59 -5.65 -4.06
C LEU A 12 9.13 -5.34 -3.72
N PHE A 13 8.19 -5.60 -4.63
CA PHE A 13 6.76 -5.44 -4.39
C PHE A 13 6.28 -6.33 -3.24
N VAL A 14 6.64 -7.62 -3.27
CA VAL A 14 6.28 -8.56 -2.20
C VAL A 14 6.92 -8.17 -0.88
N ALA A 15 8.20 -7.79 -0.88
CA ALA A 15 8.93 -7.42 0.35
C ALA A 15 8.37 -6.14 0.99
N THR A 16 7.95 -5.15 0.19
CA THR A 16 7.40 -3.88 0.68
C THR A 16 5.92 -3.97 1.08
N ASN A 17 5.20 -4.99 0.59
CA ASN A 17 3.77 -5.19 0.86
C ASN A 17 3.49 -6.49 1.64
N ILE A 18 4.51 -7.09 2.28
CA ILE A 18 4.40 -8.39 2.97
C ILE A 18 3.34 -8.38 4.08
N ASP A 19 3.23 -7.26 4.79
CA ASP A 19 2.27 -7.10 5.88
C ASP A 19 0.82 -7.19 5.39
N ASP A 20 0.49 -6.58 4.25
CA ASP A 20 -0.86 -6.64 3.66
C ASP A 20 -1.24 -8.07 3.26
N VAL A 21 -0.32 -8.80 2.62
CA VAL A 21 -0.53 -10.20 2.21
C VAL A 21 -0.78 -11.10 3.41
N ILE A 22 -0.02 -10.94 4.49
CA ILE A 22 -0.18 -11.72 5.73
C ILE A 22 -1.51 -11.38 6.40
N VAL A 23 -1.82 -10.10 6.57
CA VAL A 23 -3.04 -9.63 7.22
C VAL A 23 -4.28 -10.09 6.45
N LEU A 24 -4.28 -9.94 5.12
CA LEU A 24 -5.37 -10.40 4.25
C LEU A 24 -5.55 -11.92 4.37
N SER A 25 -4.46 -12.68 4.31
CA SER A 25 -4.48 -14.14 4.46
C SER A 25 -5.06 -14.58 5.80
N LEU A 26 -4.72 -13.89 6.90
CA LEU A 26 -5.29 -14.13 8.23
C LEU A 26 -6.78 -13.81 8.29
N PHE A 27 -7.23 -12.69 7.70
CA PHE A 27 -8.65 -12.36 7.62
C PHE A 27 -9.45 -13.38 6.81
N PHE A 28 -8.90 -13.85 5.69
CA PHE A 28 -9.49 -14.94 4.90
C PHE A 28 -9.54 -16.26 5.67
N ALA A 29 -8.45 -16.63 6.35
CA ALA A 29 -8.39 -17.83 7.18
C ALA A 29 -9.42 -17.79 8.34
N ARG A 30 -9.63 -16.60 8.92
CA ARG A 30 -10.62 -16.37 9.99
C ARG A 30 -12.07 -16.32 9.48
N GLY A 31 -12.26 -16.11 8.17
CA GLY A 31 -13.57 -16.00 7.51
C GLY A 31 -14.17 -17.32 7.01
N VAL A 32 -13.47 -18.45 7.16
CA VAL A 32 -13.93 -19.76 6.72
C VAL A 32 -15.22 -20.13 7.47
N GLY A 33 -16.35 -20.16 6.74
CA GLY A 33 -17.66 -20.56 7.25
C GLY A 33 -18.72 -19.45 7.33
N GLN A 34 -18.40 -18.18 7.08
CA GLN A 34 -19.39 -17.08 7.10
C GLN A 34 -19.60 -16.46 5.71
N ARG A 35 -20.85 -16.46 5.22
CA ARG A 35 -21.23 -15.82 3.95
C ARG A 35 -21.17 -14.29 4.11
N GLY A 36 -20.37 -13.61 3.28
CA GLY A 36 -20.24 -12.15 3.26
C GLY A 36 -18.91 -11.59 3.78
N THR A 37 -18.06 -12.43 4.37
CA THR A 37 -16.74 -12.01 4.88
C THR A 37 -15.81 -11.53 3.77
N THR A 38 -15.82 -12.19 2.61
CA THR A 38 -15.02 -11.79 1.43
C THR A 38 -15.34 -10.38 0.96
N ALA A 39 -16.61 -9.98 0.93
CA ALA A 39 -17.02 -8.65 0.51
C ALA A 39 -16.59 -7.57 1.50
N ARG A 40 -16.65 -7.86 2.81
CA ARG A 40 -16.16 -6.95 3.86
C ARG A 40 -14.64 -6.81 3.85
N ILE A 41 -13.92 -7.90 3.61
CA ILE A 41 -12.45 -7.90 3.49
C ILE A 41 -12.04 -7.05 2.27
N LEU A 42 -12.69 -7.27 1.12
CA LEU A 42 -12.40 -6.50 -0.09
C LEU A 42 -12.70 -5.01 0.10
N ALA A 43 -13.85 -4.67 0.70
CA ALA A 43 -14.19 -3.29 1.02
C ALA A 43 -13.17 -2.65 1.98
N GLY A 44 -12.72 -3.38 3.01
CA GLY A 44 -11.68 -2.93 3.93
C GLY A 44 -10.34 -2.67 3.24
N GLN A 45 -9.95 -3.53 2.30
CA GLN A 45 -8.71 -3.38 1.53
C GLN A 45 -8.74 -2.11 0.67
N TYR A 46 -9.82 -1.90 -0.10
CA TYR A 46 -9.95 -0.70 -0.92
C TYR A 46 -10.03 0.57 -0.07
N LEU A 47 -10.73 0.54 1.06
CA LEU A 47 -10.77 1.68 1.98
C LEU A 47 -9.39 1.99 2.59
N GLY A 48 -8.64 0.97 3.00
CA GLY A 48 -7.28 1.13 3.52
C GLY A 48 -6.33 1.70 2.48
N PHE A 49 -6.38 1.17 1.25
CA PHE A 49 -5.60 1.66 0.12
C PHE A 49 -5.91 3.12 -0.21
N VAL A 50 -7.20 3.48 -0.31
CA VAL A 50 -7.63 4.87 -0.53
C VAL A 50 -7.19 5.79 0.61
N GLY A 51 -7.21 5.30 1.86
CA GLY A 51 -6.71 6.03 3.02
C GLY A 51 -5.23 6.35 2.95
N ILE A 52 -4.39 5.35 2.65
CA ILE A 52 -2.93 5.54 2.50
C ILE A 52 -2.63 6.46 1.30
N LEU A 53 -3.32 6.25 0.17
CA LEU A 53 -3.17 7.09 -1.01
C LEU A 53 -3.55 8.55 -0.69
N GLY A 54 -4.67 8.77 -0.01
CA GLY A 54 -5.10 10.10 0.40
C GLY A 54 -4.10 10.76 1.34
N ALA A 55 -3.58 10.02 2.33
CA ALA A 55 -2.53 10.52 3.21
C ALA A 55 -1.25 10.88 2.45
N ALA A 56 -0.81 10.05 1.50
CA ALA A 56 0.35 10.33 0.67
C ALA A 56 0.14 11.60 -0.18
N VAL A 57 -1.03 11.76 -0.81
CA VAL A 57 -1.37 12.98 -1.56
C VAL A 57 -1.37 14.21 -0.65
N LEU A 58 -1.97 14.12 0.54
CA LEU A 58 -1.97 15.20 1.52
C LEU A 58 -0.56 15.56 1.99
N VAL A 59 0.31 14.56 2.21
CA VAL A 59 1.71 14.76 2.57
C VAL A 59 2.46 15.45 1.44
N THR A 60 2.29 15.03 0.19
CA THR A 60 2.92 15.66 -0.98
C THR A 60 2.46 17.10 -1.18
N LEU A 61 1.16 17.36 -1.08
CA LEU A 61 0.60 18.71 -1.19
C LEU A 61 1.02 19.60 -0.01
N GLY A 62 1.03 19.05 1.21
CA GLY A 62 1.50 19.73 2.41
C GLY A 62 2.99 20.04 2.36
N ALA A 63 3.80 19.10 1.87
CA ALA A 63 5.23 19.32 1.63
C ALA A 63 5.45 20.43 0.60
N GLY A 64 4.74 20.41 -0.53
CA GLY A 64 4.83 21.47 -1.54
C GLY A 64 4.38 22.86 -1.05
N ALA A 65 3.44 22.92 -0.11
CA ALA A 65 2.91 24.19 0.41
C ALA A 65 3.70 24.77 1.60
N PHE A 66 4.31 23.92 2.42
CA PHE A 66 4.95 24.34 3.69
C PHE A 66 6.46 24.13 3.75
N LEU A 67 7.08 23.33 2.88
CA LEU A 67 8.53 23.14 2.89
C LEU A 67 9.25 24.12 1.95
N PRO A 68 10.38 24.70 2.38
CA PRO A 68 11.31 25.40 1.49
C PRO A 68 11.76 24.44 0.38
N SER A 69 11.88 24.94 -0.85
CA SER A 69 12.26 24.17 -2.05
C SER A 69 13.59 23.41 -1.93
N ALA A 70 14.46 23.77 -0.97
CA ALA A 70 15.68 23.05 -0.65
C ALA A 70 15.48 21.76 0.18
N ALA A 71 14.35 21.63 0.90
CA ALA A 71 14.03 20.46 1.72
C ALA A 71 13.20 19.41 0.97
N ILE A 72 12.50 19.81 -0.10
CA ILE A 72 11.66 18.93 -0.94
C ILE A 72 12.44 17.71 -1.49
N PRO A 73 13.68 17.85 -2.00
CA PRO A 73 14.44 16.72 -2.54
C PRO A 73 14.81 15.67 -1.48
N TYR A 74 14.91 16.05 -0.21
CA TYR A 74 15.20 15.11 0.89
C TYR A 74 14.03 14.17 1.20
N PHE A 75 12.81 14.52 0.76
CA PHE A 75 11.62 13.67 0.87
C PHE A 75 11.36 12.83 -0.40
N GLY A 76 12.23 12.93 -1.41
CA GLY A 76 12.13 12.14 -2.65
C GLY A 76 11.00 12.59 -3.59
N LEU A 77 10.58 13.86 -3.50
CA LEU A 77 9.61 14.53 -4.37
C LEU A 77 10.29 15.39 -5.43
#